data_AF-A0A022PTT4-F1
#
_entry.id   AF-A0A022PTT4-F1
#
_cell.length_a   1.000
_cell.length_b   1.000
_cell.length_c   1.000
_cell.angle_alpha   90.00
_cell.angle_beta   90.00
_cell.angle_gamma   90.00
#
_symmetry.space_group_name_H-M   'P 1'
#
loop_
_entity.id
_entity.type
_entity.pdbx_description
1 polymer ?
#
loop_
_entity_poly.entity_id
_entity_poly.type
_entity_poly.pdbx_seq_one_letter_code
_entity_poly.pdbx_strand_id
1 'polypeptide(L)' 'MGPKPDIGWNFGDLVGENRKKIKCKFFQVVTAEGITRLKQHIAHKSEEVETCKKAPKEISVMLRKHLQESKTA' A
#
# COMPACT_ATOMS: atom_id res chain seq x y z
N MET A 1 18.79 -16.13 2.68
CA MET A 1 17.57 -15.60 2.04
C MET A 1 17.38 -14.17 2.56
N GLY A 2 17.66 -13.14 1.75
CA GLY A 2 17.50 -11.75 2.19
C GLY A 2 16.02 -11.42 2.50
N PRO A 3 15.74 -10.34 3.25
CA PRO A 3 14.37 -9.95 3.55
C PRO A 3 13.61 -9.73 2.22
N LYS A 4 12.48 -10.43 2.06
CA LYS A 4 11.61 -10.25 0.88
C LYS A 4 11.11 -8.80 0.89
N PRO A 5 11.25 -8.05 -0.23
CA PRO A 5 10.69 -6.71 -0.32
C PRO A 5 9.17 -6.79 -0.09
N ASP A 6 8.65 -5.88 0.72
CA ASP A 6 7.21 -5.77 0.99
C ASP A 6 6.42 -5.69 -0.31
N ILE A 7 5.38 -6.53 -0.45
CA ILE A 7 4.54 -6.56 -1.65
C ILE A 7 3.87 -5.22 -1.99
N GLY A 8 3.78 -4.31 -1.00
CA GLY A 8 3.26 -2.96 -1.22
C GLY A 8 4.09 -2.18 -2.24
N TRP A 9 5.41 -2.39 -2.30
CA TRP A 9 6.31 -1.69 -3.22
C TRP A 9 6.05 -2.02 -4.69
N ASN A 10 5.40 -3.15 -4.97
CA ASN A 10 4.97 -3.45 -6.34
C ASN A 10 3.92 -2.43 -6.83
N PHE A 11 3.16 -1.85 -5.90
CA PHE A 11 2.00 -1.00 -6.20
C PHE A 11 2.22 0.48 -5.92
N GLY A 12 3.41 0.86 -5.44
CA GLY A 12 3.74 2.27 -5.28
C GLY A 12 5.24 2.53 -5.29
N ASP A 13 5.59 3.71 -5.78
CA ASP A 13 6.96 4.15 -5.93
C ASP A 13 7.23 5.34 -4.99
N LEU A 14 8.47 5.47 -4.54
CA LEU A 14 8.90 6.65 -3.78
C LEU A 14 8.80 7.91 -4.64
N VAL A 15 8.26 8.99 -4.07
CA VAL A 15 8.20 10.30 -4.73
C VAL A 15 9.24 11.23 -4.15
N GLY A 16 10.25 11.52 -4.96
CA GLY A 16 11.35 12.41 -4.61
C GLY A 16 12.34 11.78 -3.62
N GLU A 17 13.18 12.62 -3.03
CA GLU A 17 14.21 12.19 -2.07
C GLU A 17 13.64 11.79 -0.70
N ASN A 18 12.39 12.17 -0.43
CA ASN A 18 11.72 11.86 0.82
C ASN A 18 11.13 10.44 0.77
N ARG A 19 11.81 9.48 1.41
CA ARG A 19 11.36 8.08 1.59
C ARG A 19 10.00 7.92 2.29
N LYS A 20 9.41 9.02 2.78
CA LYS A 20 8.09 9.05 3.41
C LYS A 20 6.95 9.13 2.39
N LYS A 21 7.20 9.70 1.21
CA LYS A 21 6.18 9.89 0.18
C LYS A 21 6.18 8.73 -0.80
N ILE A 22 5.05 8.06 -0.92
CA ILE A 22 4.83 6.96 -1.86
C ILE A 22 3.66 7.32 -2.77
N LYS A 23 3.84 7.18 -4.08
CA LYS A 23 2.80 7.33 -5.09
C LYS A 23 2.19 5.99 -5.42
N CYS A 24 0.88 5.89 -5.27
CA CYS A 24 0.10 4.74 -5.73
C CYS A 24 0.13 4.67 -7.25
N LYS A 25 0.48 3.52 -7.83
CA LYS A 25 0.48 3.33 -9.30
C LYS A 25 -0.93 3.38 -9.90
N PHE A 26 -1.95 2.96 -9.15
CA PHE A 26 -3.33 2.89 -9.63
C PHE A 26 -4.03 4.24 -9.62
N PHE A 27 -4.04 4.91 -8.47
CA PHE A 27 -4.76 6.17 -8.29
C PHE A 27 -3.87 7.41 -8.50
N GLN A 28 -2.55 7.21 -8.64
CA GLN A 28 -1.55 8.27 -8.75
C GLN A 28 -1.54 9.28 -7.59
N VAL A 29 -2.21 8.95 -6.49
CA VAL A 29 -2.17 9.73 -5.25
C VAL A 29 -0.86 9.51 -4.53
N VAL A 30 -0.33 10.58 -3.96
CA VAL A 30 0.88 10.55 -3.12
C VAL A 30 0.46 10.46 -1.66
N THR A 31 0.69 9.31 -1.04
CA THR A 31 0.57 9.11 0.40
C THR A 31 1.88 9.50 1.08
N ALA A 32 1.82 10.39 2.07
CA ALA A 32 3.01 10.92 2.76
C ALA A 32 3.51 10.06 3.94
N GLU A 33 2.93 8.88 4.15
CA GLU A 33 2.97 8.12 5.40
C GLU A 33 3.58 6.71 5.23
N GLY A 34 4.36 6.48 4.16
CA GLY A 34 5.05 5.22 3.93
C GLY A 34 4.18 4.05 3.45
N ILE A 35 4.77 2.85 3.43
CA ILE A 35 4.21 1.70 2.69
C ILE A 35 2.97 1.10 3.33
N THR A 36 2.84 1.17 4.66
CA THR A 36 1.67 0.64 5.38
C THR A 36 0.39 1.37 4.98
N ARG A 37 0.41 2.70 4.88
CA ARG A 37 -0.74 3.47 4.40
C ARG A 37 -1.05 3.19 2.93
N LEU A 38 -0.04 2.99 2.08
CA LEU A 38 -0.29 2.55 0.70
C LEU A 38 -1.05 1.21 0.66
N LYS A 39 -0.60 0.23 1.45
CA LYS A 39 -1.30 -1.06 1.54
C LYS A 39 -2.75 -0.87 2.02
N GLN A 40 -2.98 -0.01 3.02
CA GLN A 40 -4.33 0.29 3.54
C GLN A 40 -5.22 1.00 2.50
N HIS A 41 -4.67 1.97 1.77
CA HIS A 41 -5.31 2.68 0.66
C HIS A 41 -5.81 1.71 -0.41
N ILE A 42 -4.98 0.75 -0.82
CA ILE A 42 -5.32 -0.22 -1.87
C ILE A 42 -6.24 -1.32 -1.31
N ALA A 43 -6.02 -1.78 -0.09
CA ALA A 43 -6.82 -2.83 0.55
C ALA A 43 -8.22 -2.38 0.99
N HIS A 44 -8.54 -1.09 0.86
CA HIS A 44 -9.79 -0.48 1.35
C HIS A 44 -10.12 -0.84 2.79
N LYS A 45 -9.08 -0.93 3.65
CA LYS A 45 -9.21 -1.45 5.02
C LYS A 45 -9.33 -0.34 6.07
N SER A 46 -8.81 0.85 5.80
CA SER A 46 -8.83 1.97 6.75
C SER A 46 -9.82 3.03 6.31
N GLU A 47 -10.67 3.48 7.23
CA GLU A 47 -11.52 4.66 7.06
C GLU A 47 -10.73 5.98 7.18
N GLU A 48 -9.56 5.95 7.84
CA GLU A 48 -8.66 7.10 7.97
C GLU A 48 -7.80 7.35 6.71
N VAL A 49 -7.79 6.41 5.76
CA VAL A 49 -6.99 6.52 4.54
C VAL A 49 -7.95 6.55 3.35
N GLU A 50 -7.75 7.54 2.47
CA GLU A 50 -8.44 7.61 1.18
C GLU A 50 -8.43 6.23 0.51
N THR A 51 -9.56 5.76 0.02
CA THR A 51 -9.64 4.44 -0.63
C THR A 51 -9.23 4.52 -2.10
N CYS A 52 -8.50 3.52 -2.58
CA CYS A 52 -8.03 3.51 -3.97
C CYS A 52 -9.18 3.21 -4.95
N LYS A 53 -9.75 4.24 -5.57
CA LYS A 53 -10.87 4.07 -6.53
C LYS A 53 -10.50 3.31 -7.81
N LYS A 54 -9.20 3.27 -8.15
CA LYS A 54 -8.67 2.64 -9.38
C LYS A 54 -8.02 1.27 -9.15
N ALA A 55 -7.92 0.80 -7.90
CA ALA A 55 -7.30 -0.50 -7.64
C ALA A 55 -8.25 -1.63 -8.06
N PRO A 56 -7.76 -2.65 -8.78
CA PRO A 56 -8.55 -3.84 -9.06
C PRO A 56 -8.76 -4.66 -7.78
N LYS A 57 -9.94 -5.28 -7.71
CA LYS A 57 -10.42 -6.00 -6.51
C LYS A 57 -9.48 -7.12 -6.07
N GLU A 58 -8.84 -7.81 -7.02
CA GLU A 58 -7.87 -8.88 -6.75
C GLU A 58 -6.67 -8.37 -5.93
N ILE A 59 -6.13 -7.20 -6.31
CA ILE A 59 -4.99 -6.60 -5.63
C ILE A 59 -5.40 -6.09 -4.25
N SER A 60 -6.58 -5.49 -4.13
CA SER A 60 -7.15 -5.09 -2.84
C SER A 60 -7.30 -6.28 -1.88
N VAL A 61 -7.81 -7.42 -2.36
CA VAL A 61 -7.96 -8.65 -1.56
C VAL A 61 -6.60 -9.23 -1.18
N MET A 62 -5.64 -9.28 -2.10
CA MET A 62 -4.27 -9.74 -1.85
C MET A 62 -3.59 -8.92 -0.75
N LEU A 63 -3.62 -7.58 -0.87
CA LEU A 63 -3.04 -6.69 0.13
C LEU A 63 -3.78 -6.74 1.46
N ARG A 64 -5.11 -6.91 1.44
CA ARG A 64 -5.91 -7.09 2.65
C ARG A 64 -5.51 -8.34 3.43
N LYS A 65 -5.31 -9.46 2.74
CA LYS A 65 -4.82 -10.72 3.34
C LYS A 65 -3.44 -10.52 3.98
N HIS A 66 -2.50 -9.93 3.23
CA HIS A 66 -1.17 -9.64 3.77
C HIS A 66 -1.19 -8.71 4.99
N LEU A 67 -2.07 -7.69 5.00
CA LEU A 67 -2.27 -6.79 6.14
C LEU A 67 -2.96 -7.45 7.35
N GLN A 68 -3.62 -8.59 7.14
CA GLN A 68 -4.27 -9.35 8.21
C GLN A 68 -3.30 -10.36 8.81
N GLU A 69 -2.51 -11.03 7.97
CA GLU A 69 -1.43 -11.93 8.39
C GLU A 69 -0.36 -11.21 9.23
N SER A 70 -0.05 -9.95 8.90
CA SER A 70 0.92 -9.15 9.67
C SER A 70 0.37 -8.60 11.00
N LYS A 71 -0.91 -8.81 11.34
CA LYS A 71 -1.54 -8.35 12.59
C LYS A 71 -1.58 -9.42 13.68
N THR A 72 -1.02 -10.62 13.45
CA THR A 72 -1.13 -11.78 14.34
C THR A 72 0.23 -12.21 14.94
N ALA A 73 1.18 -11.29 15.12
CA ALA A 73 2.41 -11.55 15.87
C ALA A 73 2.57 -10.55 17.02
#